data_AF-A0A970PK24-F1
#
_entry.id   AF-A0A970PK24-F1
#
_cell.length_a   1.000
_cell.length_b   1.000
_cell.length_c   1.000
_cell.angle_alpha   90.00
_cell.angle_beta   90.00
_cell.angle_gamma   90.00
#
_symmetry.space_group_name_H-M   'P 1'
#
loop_
_entity.id
_entity.type
_entity.pdbx_description
1 polymer ?
#
loop_
_entity_poly.entity_id
_entity_poly.type
_entity_poly.pdbx_seq_one_letter_code
_entity_poly.pdbx_strand_id
1 'polypeptide(L)'
;MRPNIVIFGTPTCGWCTKVKNYIKTQGYTYKYVDVSKDDMALKDMIRKTGQQGVPQTWINGVAIVGFDRTKIDTLLAKAKK
;
A
#
# COMPACT_ATOMS: atom_id res chain seq x y z
N MET A 1 -11.79 -5.53 -14.07
CA MET A 1 -10.30 -5.43 -14.14
C MET A 1 -9.74 -5.73 -12.76
N ARG A 2 -8.53 -6.29 -12.62
CA ARG A 2 -7.92 -6.47 -11.29
C ARG A 2 -7.36 -5.13 -10.81
N PRO A 3 -7.64 -4.67 -9.57
CA PRO A 3 -6.98 -3.48 -9.04
C PRO A 3 -5.47 -3.67 -8.99
N ASN A 4 -4.73 -2.65 -9.43
CA ASN A 4 -3.29 -2.62 -9.21
C ASN A 4 -3.02 -2.12 -7.80
N ILE A 5 -2.57 -3.03 -6.91
CA ILE A 5 -2.28 -2.73 -5.51
C ILE A 5 -0.77 -2.85 -5.30
N VAL A 6 -0.17 -1.78 -4.80
CA VAL A 6 1.25 -1.75 -4.42
C VAL A 6 1.34 -1.36 -2.95
N ILE A 7 1.98 -2.18 -2.14
CA ILE A 7 2.20 -1.93 -0.72
C ILE A 7 3.67 -1.59 -0.53
N PHE A 8 3.92 -0.38 -0.09
CA PHE A 8 5.22 0.11 0.32
C PHE A 8 5.35 -0.04 1.82
N GLY A 9 6.45 -0.62 2.25
CA GLY A 9 6.69 -0.84 3.67
C GLY A 9 8.11 -1.27 3.95
N THR A 10 8.35 -1.60 5.21
CA THR A 10 9.62 -2.17 5.66
C THR A 10 9.35 -3.53 6.30
N PRO A 11 10.26 -4.50 6.13
CA PRO A 11 10.09 -5.87 6.64
C PRO A 11 10.03 -5.93 8.17
N THR A 12 10.62 -4.94 8.85
CA THR A 12 10.66 -4.81 10.30
C THR A 12 9.39 -4.18 10.90
N CYS A 13 8.48 -3.66 10.07
CA CYS A 13 7.29 -2.97 10.55
C CYS A 13 6.09 -3.93 10.69
N GLY A 14 5.64 -4.15 11.93
CA GLY A 14 4.46 -4.99 12.21
C GLY A 14 3.17 -4.52 11.52
N TRP A 15 3.01 -3.22 11.30
CA TRP A 15 1.86 -2.65 10.58
C TRP A 15 1.87 -3.01 9.09
N CYS A 16 3.04 -3.05 8.46
CA CYS A 16 3.17 -3.47 7.05
C CYS A 16 2.70 -4.91 6.85
N THR A 17 3.00 -5.80 7.80
CA THR A 17 2.53 -7.20 7.78
C THR A 17 1.01 -7.28 7.94
N LYS A 18 0.39 -6.46 8.79
CA LYS A 18 -1.07 -6.38 8.90
C LYS A 18 -1.73 -5.98 7.57
N VAL A 19 -1.21 -4.97 6.89
CA VAL A 19 -1.74 -4.51 5.58
C VAL A 19 -1.66 -5.63 4.55
N LYS A 20 -0.48 -6.27 4.44
CA LYS A 20 -0.24 -7.40 3.53
C LYS A 20 -1.25 -8.53 3.75
N ASN A 21 -1.41 -8.95 5.00
CA ASN A 21 -2.38 -9.99 5.36
C ASN A 21 -3.81 -9.54 5.06
N TYR A 22 -4.17 -8.30 5.36
CA TYR A 22 -5.51 -7.78 5.08
C TYR A 22 -5.85 -7.86 3.58
N ILE A 23 -5.00 -7.33 2.70
CA ILE A 23 -5.23 -7.41 1.25
C ILE A 23 -5.32 -8.87 0.78
N LYS A 24 -4.47 -9.75 1.33
CA LYS A 24 -4.50 -11.19 1.03
C LYS A 24 -5.82 -11.85 1.47
N THR A 25 -6.34 -11.51 2.65
CA THR A 25 -7.63 -12.03 3.14
C THR A 25 -8.82 -11.55 2.29
N GLN A 26 -8.69 -10.40 1.65
CA GLN A 26 -9.69 -9.89 0.69
C GLN A 26 -9.61 -10.60 -0.68
N GLY A 27 -8.62 -11.49 -0.89
CA GLY A 27 -8.44 -12.22 -2.14
C GLY A 27 -7.80 -11.40 -3.27
N TYR A 28 -7.22 -10.23 -2.96
CA TYR A 28 -6.54 -9.41 -3.94
C TYR A 28 -5.04 -9.71 -3.99
N THR A 29 -4.47 -9.57 -5.18
CA THR A 29 -3.01 -9.62 -5.39
C THR A 29 -2.43 -8.23 -5.18
N TYR A 30 -1.22 -8.17 -4.61
CA TYR A 30 -0.51 -6.92 -4.39
C TYR A 30 0.98 -7.11 -4.66
N LYS A 31 1.62 -6.02 -5.08
CA LYS A 31 3.07 -5.92 -5.18
C LYS A 31 3.61 -5.33 -3.88
N TYR A 32 4.54 -6.03 -3.22
CA TYR A 32 5.22 -5.47 -2.05
C TYR A 32 6.55 -4.84 -2.47
N VAL A 33 6.78 -3.60 -2.04
CA VAL A 33 8.01 -2.86 -2.29
C VAL A 33 8.64 -2.49 -0.95
N ASP A 34 9.89 -2.92 -0.77
CA ASP A 34 10.65 -2.65 0.45
C ASP A 34 11.41 -1.34 0.31
N VAL A 35 10.90 -0.29 0.95
CA VAL A 35 11.52 1.05 0.89
C VAL A 35 12.72 1.21 1.81
N SER A 36 13.02 0.21 2.66
CA SER A 36 14.27 0.21 3.44
C SER A 36 15.48 -0.18 2.61
N LYS A 37 15.27 -0.88 1.49
CA LYS A 37 16.32 -1.30 0.56
C LYS A 37 16.28 -0.54 -0.75
N ASP A 38 15.22 0.22 -0.97
CA ASP A 38 14.96 0.93 -2.21
C ASP A 38 14.72 2.42 -1.92
N ASP A 39 15.81 3.18 -1.96
CA ASP A 39 15.79 4.64 -1.78
C ASP A 39 14.98 5.34 -2.88
N MET A 40 14.90 4.76 -4.08
CA MET A 40 14.08 5.32 -5.16
C MET A 40 12.60 5.20 -4.82
N ALA A 41 12.16 4.05 -4.31
CA ALA A 41 10.79 3.85 -3.84
C ALA A 41 10.44 4.81 -2.68
N LEU A 42 11.37 5.05 -1.75
CA LEU A 42 11.18 6.04 -0.68
C LEU A 42 11.00 7.45 -1.23
N LYS A 43 11.85 7.88 -2.17
CA LYS A 43 11.73 9.19 -2.84
C LYS A 43 10.41 9.31 -3.60
N ASP A 44 9.97 8.24 -4.27
CA ASP A 44 8.68 8.21 -4.97
C ASP A 44 7.49 8.33 -4.01
N MET A 45 7.55 7.69 -2.84
CA MET A 45 6.55 7.87 -1.78
C MET A 45 6.44 9.33 -1.35
N ILE A 46 7.57 9.96 -1.03
CA ILE A 46 7.60 11.37 -0.61
C ILE A 46 7.10 12.26 -1.74
N ARG A 47 7.56 12.05 -2.98
CA ARG A 47 7.15 12.86 -4.13
C ARG A 47 5.64 12.75 -4.40
N LYS A 48 5.06 11.57 -4.23
CA LYS A 48 3.65 11.32 -4.56
C LYS A 48 2.68 11.67 -3.43
N THR A 49 3.08 11.45 -2.18
CA THR A 49 2.21 11.65 -1.00
C THR A 49 2.58 12.84 -0.14
N GLY A 50 3.77 13.40 -0.34
CA GLY A 50 4.38 14.37 0.59
C GLY A 50 4.81 13.74 1.93
N GLN A 51 4.63 12.42 2.12
CA GLN A 51 4.90 11.76 3.38
C GLN A 51 5.88 10.61 3.24
N GLN A 52 6.75 10.52 4.25
CA GLN A 52 7.80 9.51 4.36
C GLN A 52 7.37 8.32 5.25
N GLY A 53 6.18 8.41 5.87
CA GLY A 53 5.65 7.40 6.76
C GLY A 53 5.24 6.12 6.04
N VAL A 54 5.65 4.98 6.59
CA VAL A 54 5.17 3.63 6.24
C VAL A 54 4.13 3.15 7.27
N PRO A 55 3.18 2.27 6.90
CA PRO A 55 2.96 1.68 5.57
C PRO A 55 2.31 2.67 4.59
N GLN A 56 2.61 2.54 3.28
CA GLN A 56 1.82 3.18 2.22
C GLN A 56 1.20 2.14 1.30
N THR A 57 -0.09 2.30 1.02
CA THR A 57 -0.83 1.40 0.12
C THR A 57 -1.31 2.19 -1.07
N TRP A 58 -0.85 1.84 -2.27
CA TRP A 58 -1.26 2.48 -3.51
C TRP A 58 -2.23 1.57 -4.24
N ILE A 59 -3.43 2.06 -4.50
CA ILE A 59 -4.50 1.30 -5.17
C ILE A 59 -4.93 2.11 -6.39
N ASN A 60 -4.74 1.56 -7.60
CA ASN A 60 -5.08 2.23 -8.87
C ASN A 60 -4.54 3.67 -8.97
N GLY A 61 -3.32 3.91 -8.46
CA GLY A 61 -2.67 5.22 -8.49
C GLY A 61 -3.01 6.13 -7.30
N VAL A 62 -4.01 5.79 -6.48
CA VAL A 62 -4.34 6.50 -5.24
C VAL A 62 -3.44 5.99 -4.12
N ALA A 63 -2.65 6.88 -3.54
CA ALA A 63 -1.76 6.55 -2.44
C ALA A 63 -2.44 6.81 -1.08
N ILE A 64 -2.44 5.80 -0.23
CA ILE A 64 -2.95 5.84 1.14
C ILE A 64 -1.75 5.77 2.07
N VAL A 65 -1.61 6.74 2.96
CA VAL A 65 -0.58 6.74 3.99
C VAL A 65 -1.14 6.17 5.29
N GLY A 66 -0.41 5.25 5.90
CA GLY A 66 -0.81 4.51 7.09
C GLY A 66 -1.65 3.27 6.80
N PHE A 67 -2.19 2.68 7.87
CA PHE A 67 -3.13 1.56 7.80
C PHE A 67 -4.56 2.07 7.99
N ASP A 68 -5.14 2.63 6.94
CA ASP A 68 -6.51 3.14 6.94
C ASP A 68 -7.45 2.10 6.31
N ARG A 69 -8.00 1.22 7.16
CA ARG A 69 -8.86 0.12 6.73
C ARG A 69 -10.05 0.61 5.91
N THR A 70 -10.70 1.69 6.34
CA THR A 70 -11.89 2.23 5.68
C THR A 70 -11.57 2.74 4.28
N LYS A 71 -10.45 3.46 4.11
CA LYS A 71 -10.02 3.91 2.78
C LYS A 71 -9.63 2.75 1.87
N ILE A 72 -8.89 1.77 2.40
CA ILE A 72 -8.50 0.58 1.64
C ILE A 72 -9.75 -0.15 1.15
N ASP A 73 -10.71 -0.43 2.03
CA ASP A 73 -11.96 -1.11 1.68
C ASP A 73 -12.74 -0.33 0.61
N THR A 74 -12.87 0.99 0.78
CA THR A 74 -13.54 1.87 -0.19
C THR A 74 -12.87 1.81 -1.58
N LEU A 75 -11.54 1.83 -1.64
CA LEU A 75 -10.81 1.77 -2.91
C LEU A 75 -10.86 0.38 -3.55
N LEU A 76 -10.79 -0.68 -2.75
CA LEU A 76 -10.97 -2.04 -3.23
C LEU A 76 -12.39 -2.27 -3.76
N ALA A 77 -13.41 -1.78 -3.05
CA ALA A 77 -14.79 -1.84 -3.48
C ALA A 77 -15.02 -1.06 -4.78
N LYS A 78 -14.42 0.14 -4.91
CA LYS A 78 -14.43 0.92 -6.16
C LYS A 78 -13.78 0.17 -7.32
N ALA A 79 -12.71 -0.58 -7.08
CA ALA A 79 -12.02 -1.31 -8.12
C ALA A 79 -12.73 -2.60 -8.57
N LYS A 80 -13.72 -3.07 -7.82
CA LYS A 80 -14.54 -4.24 -8.15
C LYS A 80 -15.67 -3.91 -9.13
N LYS A 81 -16.01 -2.64 -9.31
CA LYS A 81 -17.10 -2.14 -10.15
C LYS A 81 -16.62 -1.86 -11.58
#